data_AF-A0AAQ3Y6P2-F1
#
_entry.id   AF-A0AAQ3Y6P2-F1
#
_cell.length_a   1.000
_cell.length_b   1.000
_cell.length_c   1.000
_cell.angle_alpha   90.00
_cell.angle_beta   90.00
_cell.angle_gamma   90.00
#
_symmetry.space_group_name_H-M   'P 1'
#
loop_
_entity.id
_entity.type
_entity.pdbx_description
1 polymer ?
#
loop_
_entity_poly.entity_id
_entity_poly.type
_entity_poly.pdbx_seq_one_letter_code
_entity_poly.pdbx_strand_id
1 'polypeptide(L)'
;MRIFIIILLVLLLLNTTAALITVFRKPRSISSVLAWIMTLLFLPGIGFIIYLFCGRGINGQKVFNLTAYDKEKITEIKNMVDEDNLKSDGKLDINLLTDARVLNKYFRNMDSSPLSKRNSLKIYTDGKEKFDALFDDIRQAKETVHVEYYSFFNDHIGNQFLDLLGEKVKEGVSVHLIYDPWGSPGANKKFFAAFVALGGKVAPFITSKNMISKTRLNYHLHRKIVVIDGKIGWTGGFNVGDQYLGDSKKFGYWRDTHIRLVGTSVFSLQEIFIMDWNASVQHESQKMDYLENYFQIAEDNELGNLALQVVSDGPDSEEEILKSGFIKMILSAEKSVWIQTPYLIPDDSMINALLIAVRSGIDVRIMIPCMPDHPFIYRATQYYANYLHKRGIKVYMYQNGFLHAKTMIIDNEICMVGTTNQDIRSYALNFEVSTFIYDTRIAWKLTQIFESDMDNSLLLTDEIIRNQSHWLRFKQNFSRLLSPIL
;
A
#
# COMPACT_ATOMS: atom_id res chain seq x y z
N MET A 1 54.18 -17.74 -4.92
CA MET A 1 53.67 -16.53 -5.59
C MET A 1 52.91 -16.81 -6.89
N ARG A 2 53.51 -17.47 -7.90
CA ARG A 2 52.79 -17.81 -9.16
C ARG A 2 51.52 -18.64 -8.98
N ILE A 3 51.57 -19.70 -8.17
CA ILE A 3 50.40 -20.57 -7.89
C ILE A 3 49.27 -19.77 -7.25
N PHE A 4 49.59 -18.90 -6.28
CA PHE A 4 48.60 -18.04 -5.63
C PHE A 4 47.93 -17.06 -6.60
N ILE A 5 48.72 -16.43 -7.48
CA ILE A 5 48.19 -15.53 -8.52
C ILE A 5 47.28 -16.29 -9.50
N ILE A 6 47.66 -17.49 -9.91
CA ILE A 6 46.83 -18.33 -10.79
C ILE A 6 45.51 -18.69 -10.10
N ILE A 7 45.54 -19.09 -8.83
CA ILE A 7 44.33 -19.39 -8.06
C ILE A 7 43.43 -18.16 -7.97
N LEU A 8 44.00 -16.97 -7.67
CA LEU A 8 43.24 -15.73 -7.59
C LEU A 8 42.60 -15.36 -8.94
N LEU A 9 43.32 -15.48 -10.04
CA LEU A 9 42.81 -15.21 -11.38
C LEU A 9 41.69 -16.19 -11.79
N VAL A 10 41.84 -17.47 -11.46
CA VAL A 10 40.79 -18.48 -11.69
C VAL A 10 39.54 -18.16 -10.87
N LEU A 11 39.68 -17.79 -9.60
CA LEU A 11 38.55 -17.38 -8.75
C LEU A 11 37.85 -16.12 -9.29
N LEU A 12 38.60 -15.12 -9.74
CA LEU A 12 38.04 -13.91 -10.35
C LEU A 12 37.31 -14.22 -11.67
N LEU A 13 37.87 -15.09 -12.51
CA LEU A 13 37.24 -15.54 -13.76
C LEU A 13 35.94 -16.30 -13.50
N LEU A 14 35.94 -17.23 -12.54
CA LEU A 14 34.75 -17.97 -12.12
C LEU A 14 33.68 -17.02 -11.55
N ASN A 15 34.07 -16.09 -10.67
CA ASN A 15 33.16 -15.10 -10.10
C ASN A 15 32.55 -14.21 -11.19
N THR A 16 33.37 -13.72 -12.13
CA THR A 16 32.92 -12.87 -13.25
C THR A 16 31.95 -13.62 -14.16
N THR A 17 32.28 -14.86 -14.52
CA THR A 17 31.42 -15.71 -15.35
C THR A 17 30.10 -15.99 -14.65
N ALA A 18 30.14 -16.36 -13.38
CA ALA A 18 28.94 -16.55 -12.56
C ALA A 18 28.12 -15.26 -12.44
N ALA A 19 28.76 -14.09 -12.35
CA ALA A 19 28.08 -12.80 -12.22
C ALA A 19 27.30 -12.46 -13.50
N LEU A 20 27.95 -12.61 -14.66
CA LEU A 20 27.32 -12.41 -15.97
C LEU A 20 26.15 -13.37 -16.16
N ILE A 21 26.34 -14.67 -15.93
CA ILE A 21 25.25 -15.66 -16.02
C ILE A 21 24.11 -15.27 -15.07
N THR A 22 24.42 -14.87 -13.84
CA THR A 22 23.42 -14.56 -12.82
C THR A 22 22.56 -13.35 -13.18
N VAL A 23 23.18 -12.27 -13.67
CA VAL A 23 22.47 -11.03 -13.99
C VAL A 23 21.70 -11.13 -15.31
N PHE A 24 22.31 -11.71 -16.35
CA PHE A 24 21.68 -11.82 -17.68
C PHE A 24 20.69 -12.98 -17.82
N ARG A 25 20.57 -13.85 -16.81
CA ARG A 25 19.57 -14.92 -16.80
C ARG A 25 18.13 -14.39 -16.86
N LYS A 26 17.88 -13.13 -16.50
CA LYS A 26 16.54 -12.56 -16.48
C LYS A 26 16.50 -11.13 -17.03
N PRO A 27 15.39 -10.74 -17.69
CA PRO A 27 15.13 -9.35 -18.02
C PRO A 27 14.99 -8.55 -16.71
N ARG A 28 15.64 -7.39 -16.66
CA ARG A 28 15.61 -6.41 -15.58
C ARG A 28 15.79 -5.03 -16.18
N SER A 29 15.45 -3.99 -15.43
CA SER A 29 15.87 -2.65 -15.82
C SER A 29 17.40 -2.59 -15.97
N ILE A 30 17.86 -1.84 -16.97
CA ILE A 30 19.30 -1.72 -17.30
C ILE A 30 20.09 -1.23 -16.07
N SER A 31 19.52 -0.29 -15.32
CA SER A 31 20.10 0.21 -14.07
C SER A 31 20.30 -0.90 -13.03
N SER A 32 19.34 -1.82 -12.89
CA SER A 32 19.47 -2.97 -12.00
C SER A 32 20.53 -3.95 -12.49
N VAL A 33 20.60 -4.21 -13.80
CA VAL A 33 21.65 -5.05 -14.41
C VAL A 33 23.03 -4.50 -14.07
N LEU A 34 23.25 -3.20 -14.30
CA LEU A 34 24.51 -2.54 -14.00
C LEU A 34 24.84 -2.57 -12.51
N ALA A 35 23.88 -2.28 -11.64
CA ALA A 35 24.07 -2.32 -10.18
C ALA A 35 24.50 -3.72 -9.70
N TRP A 36 23.84 -4.77 -10.18
CA TRP A 36 24.18 -6.15 -9.79
C TRP A 36 25.48 -6.63 -10.41
N ILE A 37 25.78 -6.27 -11.65
CA ILE A 37 27.09 -6.55 -12.25
C ILE A 37 28.19 -5.89 -11.42
N MET A 38 28.08 -4.59 -11.10
CA MET A 38 29.07 -3.91 -10.28
C MET A 38 29.22 -4.54 -8.90
N THR A 39 28.11 -4.87 -8.24
CA THR A 39 28.12 -5.50 -6.90
C THR A 39 28.81 -6.87 -6.93
N LEU A 40 28.48 -7.70 -7.92
CA LEU A 40 29.02 -9.06 -8.04
C LEU A 40 30.50 -9.06 -8.48
N LEU A 41 30.92 -8.08 -9.26
CA LEU A 41 32.32 -7.93 -9.71
C LEU A 41 33.22 -7.29 -8.65
N PHE A 42 32.77 -6.22 -7.98
CA PHE A 42 33.58 -5.50 -7.00
C PHE A 42 33.61 -6.13 -5.62
N LEU A 43 32.67 -7.02 -5.32
CA LEU A 43 32.64 -7.81 -4.08
C LEU A 43 32.59 -9.30 -4.41
N PRO A 44 33.70 -9.94 -4.87
CA PRO A 44 33.70 -11.36 -5.18
C PRO A 44 33.24 -12.22 -3.99
N GLY A 45 32.33 -13.16 -4.24
CA GLY A 45 31.71 -14.00 -3.20
C GLY A 45 30.68 -13.26 -2.33
N ILE A 46 31.05 -12.15 -1.68
CA ILE A 46 30.14 -11.35 -0.83
C ILE A 46 28.97 -10.79 -1.64
N GLY A 47 29.23 -10.30 -2.85
CA GLY A 47 28.23 -9.78 -3.76
C GLY A 47 27.18 -10.83 -4.11
N PHE A 48 27.53 -12.12 -4.16
CA PHE A 48 26.57 -13.19 -4.36
C PHE A 48 25.68 -13.41 -3.14
N ILE A 49 26.22 -13.25 -1.93
CA ILE A 49 25.41 -13.27 -0.70
C ILE A 49 24.40 -12.11 -0.73
N ILE A 50 24.86 -10.90 -1.06
CA ILE A 50 24.00 -9.71 -1.18
C ILE A 50 22.94 -9.92 -2.28
N TYR A 51 23.34 -10.41 -3.45
CA TYR A 51 22.45 -10.68 -4.58
C TYR A 51 21.41 -11.74 -4.24
N LEU A 52 21.79 -12.78 -3.50
CA LEU A 52 20.84 -13.79 -3.05
C LEU A 52 19.73 -13.10 -2.28
N PHE A 53 20.04 -12.28 -1.28
CA PHE A 53 19.05 -11.66 -0.41
C PHE A 53 18.25 -10.51 -1.05
N CYS A 54 18.89 -9.66 -1.85
CA CYS A 54 18.30 -8.41 -2.33
C CYS A 54 18.09 -8.36 -3.86
N GLY A 55 18.74 -9.24 -4.62
CA GLY A 55 18.81 -9.17 -6.08
C GLY A 55 18.03 -10.24 -6.82
N ARG A 56 17.62 -11.33 -6.18
CA ARG A 56 17.00 -12.47 -6.87
C ARG A 56 15.55 -12.22 -7.32
N GLY A 57 14.84 -11.36 -6.59
CA GLY A 57 13.40 -11.07 -6.76
C GLY A 57 12.48 -12.27 -6.41
N ILE A 58 11.16 -12.05 -6.37
CA ILE A 58 10.15 -13.12 -6.38
C ILE A 58 10.18 -13.71 -7.79
N ASN A 59 10.91 -14.82 -7.88
CA ASN A 59 10.96 -15.65 -9.07
C ASN A 59 9.54 -16.15 -9.37
N GLY A 60 9.10 -16.18 -10.65
CA GLY A 60 7.78 -16.57 -11.22
C GLY A 60 7.07 -17.83 -10.67
N GLN A 61 7.00 -17.91 -9.36
CA GLN A 61 6.16 -18.70 -8.51
C GLN A 61 5.01 -17.74 -8.22
N LYS A 62 3.83 -18.04 -8.76
CA LYS A 62 2.64 -17.27 -8.41
C LYS A 62 2.53 -17.28 -6.90
N VAL A 63 2.62 -16.11 -6.27
CA VAL A 63 2.44 -15.96 -4.82
C VAL A 63 1.06 -16.51 -4.45
N PHE A 64 0.10 -16.28 -5.35
CA PHE A 64 -1.24 -16.84 -5.33
C PHE A 64 -1.38 -17.93 -6.39
N ASN A 65 -1.35 -19.20 -5.97
CA ASN A 65 -1.72 -20.32 -6.84
C ASN A 65 -3.25 -20.48 -6.84
N LEU A 66 -3.95 -19.65 -7.62
CA LEU A 66 -5.39 -19.76 -7.80
C LEU A 66 -5.75 -21.02 -8.59
N THR A 67 -6.53 -21.90 -7.98
CA THR A 67 -7.12 -23.08 -8.60
C THR A 67 -8.25 -22.68 -9.55
N ALA A 68 -8.76 -23.64 -10.34
CA ALA A 68 -9.94 -23.39 -11.18
C ALA A 68 -11.17 -23.03 -10.32
N TYR A 69 -11.30 -23.69 -9.16
CA TYR A 69 -12.34 -23.43 -8.18
C TYR A 69 -12.26 -22.01 -7.61
N ASP A 70 -11.06 -21.54 -7.23
CA ASP A 70 -10.89 -20.17 -6.72
C ASP A 70 -11.33 -19.13 -7.76
N LYS A 71 -10.99 -19.35 -9.04
CA LYS A 71 -11.38 -18.43 -10.13
C LYS A 71 -12.88 -18.42 -10.37
N GLU A 72 -13.54 -19.58 -10.25
CA GLU A 72 -14.99 -19.69 -10.35
C GLU A 72 -15.65 -18.89 -9.21
N LYS A 73 -15.21 -19.08 -7.97
CA LYS A 73 -15.71 -18.33 -6.81
C LYS A 73 -15.50 -16.82 -6.92
N ILE A 74 -14.32 -16.39 -7.35
CA ILE A 74 -14.04 -14.97 -7.61
C ILE A 74 -14.99 -14.41 -8.69
N THR A 75 -15.31 -15.21 -9.71
CA THR A 75 -16.26 -14.81 -10.76
C THR A 75 -17.68 -14.71 -10.20
N GLU A 76 -18.11 -15.66 -9.37
CA GLU A 76 -19.41 -15.61 -8.67
C GLU A 76 -19.53 -14.34 -7.81
N ILE A 77 -18.51 -14.02 -7.01
CA ILE A 77 -18.48 -12.82 -6.17
C ILE A 77 -18.62 -11.55 -7.03
N LYS A 78 -17.91 -11.48 -8.17
CA LYS A 78 -18.00 -10.35 -9.10
C LYS A 78 -19.39 -10.24 -9.71
N ASN A 79 -20.03 -11.36 -10.03
CA ASN A 79 -21.42 -11.38 -10.50
C ASN A 79 -22.37 -10.85 -9.42
N MET A 80 -22.18 -11.20 -8.14
CA MET A 80 -22.97 -10.63 -7.04
C MET A 80 -22.85 -9.10 -6.98
N VAL A 81 -21.64 -8.54 -7.20
CA VAL A 81 -21.46 -7.08 -7.29
C VAL A 81 -22.21 -6.49 -8.48
N ASP A 82 -22.11 -7.12 -9.67
CA ASP A 82 -22.81 -6.66 -10.88
C ASP A 82 -24.33 -6.77 -10.76
N GLU A 83 -24.85 -7.79 -10.07
CA GLU A 83 -26.28 -7.93 -9.76
C GLU A 83 -26.77 -6.87 -8.76
N ASP A 84 -26.01 -6.62 -7.69
CA ASP A 84 -26.32 -5.56 -6.73
C ASP A 84 -26.32 -4.17 -7.39
N ASN A 85 -25.40 -3.94 -8.33
CA ASN A 85 -25.35 -2.70 -9.12
C ASN A 85 -26.63 -2.42 -9.91
N LEU A 86 -27.42 -3.43 -10.28
CA LEU A 86 -28.70 -3.25 -10.98
C LEU A 86 -29.76 -2.57 -10.11
N LYS A 87 -29.62 -2.63 -8.78
CA LYS A 87 -30.50 -1.96 -7.81
C LYS A 87 -30.14 -0.49 -7.58
N SER A 88 -29.00 -0.04 -8.12
CA SER A 88 -28.62 1.38 -8.06
C SER A 88 -29.62 2.20 -8.87
N ASP A 89 -29.98 3.39 -8.39
CA ASP A 89 -31.02 4.26 -8.94
C ASP A 89 -30.71 4.84 -10.33
N GLY A 90 -29.65 4.37 -11.00
CA GLY A 90 -29.25 4.77 -12.36
C GLY A 90 -28.76 6.22 -12.47
N LYS A 91 -28.88 7.03 -11.40
CA LYS A 91 -28.45 8.43 -11.32
C LYS A 91 -26.96 8.58 -11.02
N LEU A 92 -26.28 7.47 -10.75
CA LEU A 92 -24.83 7.46 -10.61
C LEU A 92 -24.24 7.69 -11.99
N ASP A 93 -24.10 8.96 -12.29
CA ASP A 93 -23.72 9.54 -13.56
C ASP A 93 -22.23 9.26 -13.80
N ILE A 94 -21.88 7.99 -13.94
CA ILE A 94 -20.60 7.55 -14.50
C ILE A 94 -20.43 8.11 -15.94
N ASN A 95 -21.54 8.60 -16.53
CA ASN A 95 -21.57 9.35 -17.78
C ASN A 95 -21.20 10.84 -17.63
N LEU A 96 -21.16 11.43 -16.43
CA LEU A 96 -20.72 12.82 -16.24
C LEU A 96 -19.19 13.01 -16.23
N LEU A 97 -18.41 11.93 -16.06
CA LEU A 97 -16.95 12.01 -16.06
C LEU A 97 -16.38 10.98 -17.04
N THR A 98 -16.03 11.46 -18.23
CA THR A 98 -15.33 10.64 -19.25
C THR A 98 -14.15 9.87 -18.62
N ASP A 99 -13.48 10.48 -17.66
CA ASP A 99 -12.32 9.95 -16.97
C ASP A 99 -12.64 8.82 -15.99
N ALA A 100 -13.75 8.92 -15.24
CA ALA A 100 -14.21 7.85 -14.37
C ALA A 100 -14.56 6.58 -15.16
N ARG A 101 -15.19 6.74 -16.33
CA ARG A 101 -15.50 5.62 -17.24
C ARG A 101 -14.22 4.97 -17.77
N VAL A 102 -13.25 5.79 -18.16
CA VAL A 102 -11.98 5.34 -18.74
C VAL A 102 -11.10 4.66 -17.68
N LEU A 103 -11.09 5.15 -16.44
CA LEU A 103 -10.41 4.53 -15.30
C LEU A 103 -11.08 3.22 -14.87
N ASN A 104 -12.41 3.19 -14.79
CA ASN A 104 -13.17 1.97 -14.53
C ASN A 104 -12.87 0.89 -15.57
N LYS A 105 -12.89 1.23 -16.86
CA LYS A 105 -12.55 0.30 -17.94
C LYS A 105 -11.12 -0.24 -17.79
N TYR A 106 -10.18 0.59 -17.35
CA TYR A 106 -8.80 0.18 -17.10
C TYR A 106 -8.72 -0.88 -16.00
N PHE A 107 -9.29 -0.61 -14.82
CA PHE A 107 -9.23 -1.57 -13.71
C PHE A 107 -10.00 -2.86 -13.96
N ARG A 108 -11.17 -2.79 -14.62
CA ARG A 108 -11.89 -4.01 -15.03
C ARG A 108 -11.11 -4.89 -16.00
N ASN A 109 -10.23 -4.31 -16.83
CA ASN A 109 -9.43 -5.06 -17.79
C ASN A 109 -8.12 -5.58 -17.22
N MET A 110 -7.50 -4.86 -16.27
CA MET A 110 -6.17 -5.21 -15.75
C MET A 110 -6.24 -6.12 -14.53
N ASP A 111 -7.01 -5.74 -13.52
CA ASP A 111 -7.12 -6.45 -12.24
C ASP A 111 -8.48 -7.13 -12.09
N SER A 112 -9.37 -6.94 -13.06
CA SER A 112 -10.71 -7.52 -13.01
C SER A 112 -11.49 -7.04 -11.77
N SER A 113 -11.10 -5.88 -11.20
CA SER A 113 -11.71 -5.30 -10.00
C SER A 113 -13.10 -4.74 -10.34
N PRO A 114 -14.17 -5.24 -9.70
CA PRO A 114 -15.53 -4.85 -10.03
C PRO A 114 -15.82 -3.42 -9.58
N LEU A 115 -16.57 -2.67 -10.39
CA LEU A 115 -17.14 -1.40 -9.96
C LEU A 115 -18.32 -1.69 -9.06
N SER A 116 -18.29 -1.24 -7.81
CA SER A 116 -19.44 -1.31 -6.91
C SER A 116 -20.11 0.06 -6.81
N LYS A 117 -21.43 0.13 -6.97
CA LYS A 117 -22.21 1.39 -7.05
C LYS A 117 -23.05 1.70 -5.82
N ARG A 118 -23.33 0.69 -4.98
CA ARG A 118 -24.19 0.81 -3.79
C ARG A 118 -23.32 0.67 -2.55
N ASN A 119 -22.70 1.77 -2.14
CA ASN A 119 -21.81 1.80 -0.99
C ASN A 119 -22.09 3.01 -0.10
N SER A 120 -21.62 2.91 1.13
CA SER A 120 -21.48 4.01 2.07
C SER A 120 -20.04 4.09 2.54
N LEU A 121 -19.52 5.31 2.68
CA LEU A 121 -18.14 5.55 3.07
C LEU A 121 -18.07 6.63 4.15
N LYS A 122 -17.30 6.37 5.21
CA LYS A 122 -16.89 7.37 6.21
C LYS A 122 -15.37 7.52 6.21
N ILE A 123 -14.90 8.77 6.26
CA ILE A 123 -13.47 9.12 6.29
C ILE A 123 -13.08 9.41 7.74
N TYR A 124 -11.93 8.89 8.15
CA TYR A 124 -11.29 9.20 9.42
C TYR A 124 -9.90 9.78 9.16
N THR A 125 -9.61 10.92 9.77
CA THR A 125 -8.34 11.63 9.66
C THR A 125 -7.50 11.57 10.94
N ASP A 126 -8.13 11.15 12.04
CA ASP A 126 -7.58 11.02 13.38
C ASP A 126 -7.53 9.54 13.81
N GLY A 127 -6.41 9.15 14.43
CA GLY A 127 -6.19 7.76 14.81
C GLY A 127 -7.09 7.30 15.95
N LYS A 128 -7.37 8.15 16.94
CA LYS A 128 -8.22 7.82 18.08
C LYS A 128 -9.67 7.62 17.60
N GLU A 129 -10.20 8.57 16.84
CA GLU A 129 -11.54 8.45 16.27
C GLU A 129 -11.68 7.20 15.39
N LYS A 130 -10.64 6.90 14.58
CA LYS A 130 -10.61 5.69 13.75
C LYS A 130 -10.64 4.41 14.58
N PHE A 131 -9.80 4.29 15.62
CA PHE A 131 -9.71 3.07 16.41
C PHE A 131 -10.92 2.88 17.32
N ASP A 132 -11.47 3.95 17.89
CA ASP A 132 -12.72 3.90 18.65
C ASP A 132 -13.86 3.36 17.79
N ALA A 133 -14.04 3.90 16.58
CA ALA A 133 -15.08 3.45 15.65
C ALA A 133 -14.85 2.02 15.12
N LEU A 134 -13.60 1.64 14.85
CA LEU A 134 -13.25 0.26 14.47
C LEU A 134 -13.58 -0.72 15.60
N PHE A 135 -13.24 -0.39 16.84
CA PHE A 135 -13.53 -1.24 17.99
C PHE A 135 -15.03 -1.35 18.24
N ASP A 136 -15.81 -0.30 18.00
CA ASP A 136 -17.27 -0.36 18.07
C ASP A 136 -17.87 -1.32 17.03
N ASP A 137 -17.36 -1.32 15.79
CA ASP A 137 -17.79 -2.31 14.79
C ASP A 137 -17.40 -3.73 15.21
N ILE A 138 -16.18 -3.94 15.73
CA ILE A 138 -15.72 -5.27 16.17
C ILE A 138 -16.54 -5.75 17.36
N ARG A 139 -16.90 -4.87 18.32
CA ARG A 139 -17.79 -5.20 19.43
C ARG A 139 -19.17 -5.69 18.97
N GLN A 140 -19.62 -5.26 17.79
CA GLN A 140 -20.90 -5.67 17.23
C GLN A 140 -20.82 -6.94 16.38
N ALA A 141 -19.62 -7.36 15.98
CA ALA A 141 -19.39 -8.53 15.14
C ALA A 141 -20.07 -9.80 15.69
N LYS A 142 -20.68 -10.58 14.78
CA LYS A 142 -21.46 -11.77 15.11
C LYS A 142 -20.90 -13.07 14.53
N GLU A 143 -20.23 -13.01 13.40
CA GLU A 143 -19.80 -14.19 12.67
C GLU A 143 -18.31 -14.19 12.40
N THR A 144 -17.76 -13.11 11.86
CA THR A 144 -16.37 -13.08 11.39
C THR A 144 -15.68 -11.74 11.62
N VAL A 145 -14.39 -11.83 11.94
CA VAL A 145 -13.48 -10.66 11.93
C VAL A 145 -12.16 -11.07 11.28
N HIS A 146 -11.86 -10.46 10.15
CA HIS A 146 -10.64 -10.69 9.38
C HIS A 146 -9.77 -9.44 9.43
N VAL A 147 -8.54 -9.59 9.91
CA VAL A 147 -7.64 -8.47 10.23
C VAL A 147 -6.32 -8.65 9.52
N GLU A 148 -5.90 -7.63 8.79
CA GLU A 148 -4.62 -7.61 8.10
C GLU A 148 -3.96 -6.24 8.27
N TYR A 149 -2.73 -6.23 8.78
CA TYR A 149 -1.94 -5.00 8.93
C TYR A 149 -0.47 -5.24 8.63
N TYR A 150 0.17 -4.29 7.96
CA TYR A 150 1.64 -4.24 7.88
C TYR A 150 2.28 -4.20 9.27
N SER A 151 1.93 -3.19 10.07
CA SER A 151 2.44 -3.04 11.42
C SER A 151 1.35 -3.30 12.46
N PHE A 152 1.62 -4.26 13.33
CA PHE A 152 0.84 -4.55 14.54
C PHE A 152 1.79 -4.54 15.73
N PHE A 153 1.86 -3.43 16.45
CA PHE A 153 2.80 -3.27 17.56
C PHE A 153 2.29 -3.96 18.84
N ASN A 154 3.22 -4.47 19.65
CA ASN A 154 2.92 -4.95 20.99
C ASN A 154 3.03 -3.76 21.98
N ASP A 155 2.03 -2.89 21.93
CA ASP A 155 1.89 -1.68 22.74
C ASP A 155 0.44 -1.54 23.25
N HIS A 156 0.05 -0.39 23.81
CA HIS A 156 -1.24 -0.29 24.49
C HIS A 156 -2.42 -0.57 23.53
N ILE A 157 -2.47 0.11 22.38
CA ILE A 157 -3.55 -0.09 21.41
C ILE A 157 -3.50 -1.48 20.77
N GLY A 158 -2.30 -2.03 20.53
CA GLY A 158 -2.14 -3.37 19.99
C GLY A 158 -2.67 -4.45 20.93
N ASN A 159 -2.40 -4.33 22.24
CA ASN A 159 -2.94 -5.24 23.25
C ASN A 159 -4.46 -5.07 23.38
N GLN A 160 -4.96 -3.83 23.43
CA GLN A 160 -6.40 -3.57 23.48
C GLN A 160 -7.16 -4.17 22.28
N PHE A 161 -6.59 -4.05 21.08
CA PHE A 161 -7.15 -4.66 19.87
C PHE A 161 -7.13 -6.20 19.99
N LEU A 162 -6.00 -6.79 20.38
CA LEU A 162 -5.88 -8.24 20.51
C LEU A 162 -6.82 -8.83 21.58
N ASP A 163 -7.00 -8.13 22.70
CA ASP A 163 -7.92 -8.52 23.78
C ASP A 163 -9.37 -8.51 23.29
N LEU A 164 -9.79 -7.45 22.58
CA LEU A 164 -11.14 -7.37 21.99
C LEU A 164 -11.38 -8.48 20.97
N LEU A 165 -10.39 -8.80 20.12
CA LEU A 165 -10.49 -9.94 19.22
C LEU A 165 -10.61 -11.27 20.00
N GLY A 166 -9.88 -11.41 21.11
CA GLY A 166 -9.98 -12.56 22.01
C GLY A 166 -11.36 -12.70 22.66
N GLU A 167 -12.01 -11.59 23.03
CA GLU A 167 -13.40 -11.58 23.49
C GLU A 167 -14.35 -12.10 22.42
N LYS A 168 -14.18 -11.66 21.16
CA LYS A 168 -15.00 -12.15 20.03
C LYS A 168 -14.82 -13.63 19.75
N VAL A 169 -13.59 -14.14 19.84
CA VAL A 169 -13.36 -15.58 19.75
C VAL A 169 -14.13 -16.35 20.83
N LYS A 170 -14.18 -15.85 22.07
CA LYS A 170 -14.95 -16.49 23.16
C LYS A 170 -16.46 -16.42 22.92
N GLU A 171 -16.95 -15.38 22.26
CA GLU A 171 -18.35 -15.25 21.83
C GLU A 171 -18.71 -16.16 20.64
N GLY A 172 -17.75 -16.87 20.06
CA GLY A 172 -17.96 -17.78 18.93
C GLY A 172 -17.70 -17.18 17.55
N VAL A 173 -17.21 -15.94 17.49
CA VAL A 173 -16.84 -15.27 16.23
C VAL A 173 -15.55 -15.88 15.67
N SER A 174 -15.52 -16.16 14.38
CA SER A 174 -14.34 -16.63 13.67
C SER A 174 -13.37 -15.48 13.41
N VAL A 175 -12.18 -15.51 14.03
CA VAL A 175 -11.21 -14.42 13.91
C VAL A 175 -9.90 -14.89 13.28
N HIS A 176 -9.51 -14.20 12.19
CA HIS A 176 -8.26 -14.43 11.47
C HIS A 176 -7.42 -13.15 11.42
N LEU A 177 -6.13 -13.25 11.74
CA LEU A 177 -5.20 -12.13 11.76
C LEU A 177 -3.94 -12.42 10.94
N ILE A 178 -3.63 -11.53 10.00
CA ILE A 178 -2.39 -11.50 9.22
C ILE A 178 -1.58 -10.27 9.65
N TYR A 179 -0.27 -10.46 9.82
CA TYR A 179 0.65 -9.36 10.08
C TYR A 179 1.96 -9.53 9.30
N ASP A 180 2.68 -8.44 9.08
CA ASP A 180 4.05 -8.48 8.57
C ASP A 180 5.07 -8.46 9.72
N PRO A 181 5.86 -9.52 9.93
CA PRO A 181 6.92 -9.56 10.93
C PRO A 181 7.96 -8.44 10.86
N TRP A 182 8.22 -7.86 9.68
CA TRP A 182 9.16 -6.74 9.54
C TRP A 182 8.56 -5.42 10.00
N GLY A 183 7.28 -5.20 9.69
CA GLY A 183 6.54 -4.02 10.13
C GLY A 183 6.12 -4.06 11.60
N SER A 184 6.14 -5.24 12.22
CA SER A 184 5.52 -5.49 13.53
C SER A 184 6.52 -5.92 14.61
N PRO A 185 7.47 -5.06 15.03
CA PRO A 185 8.42 -5.40 16.07
C PRO A 185 7.69 -5.71 17.39
N GLY A 186 8.04 -6.84 18.00
CA GLY A 186 7.40 -7.33 19.24
C GLY A 186 6.19 -8.24 19.02
N ALA A 187 5.59 -8.28 17.84
CA ALA A 187 4.49 -9.18 17.49
C ALA A 187 4.98 -10.60 17.16
N ASN A 188 5.49 -11.29 18.18
CA ASN A 188 6.00 -12.65 18.06
C ASN A 188 4.98 -13.70 18.52
N LYS A 189 5.35 -14.98 18.42
CA LYS A 189 4.47 -16.10 18.86
C LYS A 189 3.99 -15.97 20.30
N LYS A 190 4.79 -15.38 21.20
CA LYS A 190 4.41 -15.18 22.61
C LYS A 190 3.34 -14.11 22.75
N PHE A 191 3.42 -13.02 21.97
CA PHE A 191 2.41 -11.97 21.95
C PHE A 191 1.03 -12.51 21.57
N PHE A 192 0.96 -13.33 20.52
CA PHE A 192 -0.30 -13.92 20.06
C PHE A 192 -0.74 -15.19 20.82
N ALA A 193 0.04 -15.69 21.79
CA ALA A 193 -0.19 -17.01 22.39
C ALA A 193 -1.55 -17.12 23.08
N ALA A 194 -1.95 -16.08 23.84
CA ALA A 194 -3.24 -16.07 24.53
C ALA A 194 -4.42 -16.06 23.54
N PHE A 195 -4.34 -15.22 22.51
CA PHE A 195 -5.35 -15.16 21.44
C PHE A 195 -5.50 -16.49 20.69
N VAL A 196 -4.39 -17.14 20.35
CA VAL A 196 -4.41 -18.46 19.68
C VAL A 196 -4.97 -19.54 20.60
N ALA A 197 -4.66 -19.50 21.90
CA ALA A 197 -5.21 -20.46 22.87
C ALA A 197 -6.73 -20.36 23.02
N LEU A 198 -7.32 -19.18 22.77
CA LEU A 198 -8.77 -19.00 22.73
C LEU A 198 -9.43 -19.59 21.48
N GLY A 199 -8.65 -19.88 20.43
CA GLY A 199 -9.14 -20.40 19.15
C GLY A 199 -8.88 -19.49 17.96
N GLY A 200 -8.42 -18.26 18.21
CA GLY A 200 -8.07 -17.27 17.18
C GLY A 200 -6.97 -17.77 16.25
N LYS A 201 -7.03 -17.35 14.98
CA LYS A 201 -6.08 -17.78 13.95
C LYS A 201 -5.13 -16.63 13.61
N VAL A 202 -3.83 -16.90 13.64
CA VAL A 202 -2.80 -15.91 13.28
C VAL A 202 -1.81 -16.49 12.30
N ALA A 203 -1.50 -15.75 11.24
CA ALA A 203 -0.46 -16.11 10.27
C ALA A 203 0.47 -14.91 10.01
N PRO A 204 1.80 -15.06 10.11
CA PRO A 204 2.69 -14.07 9.52
C PRO A 204 2.62 -14.17 8.00
N PHE A 205 2.64 -13.04 7.32
CA PHE A 205 2.51 -12.95 5.86
C PHE A 205 3.57 -13.79 5.12
N ILE A 206 3.18 -14.35 3.96
CA ILE A 206 3.93 -15.37 3.19
C ILE A 206 5.41 -15.03 2.96
N THR A 207 5.75 -13.76 2.70
CA THR A 207 7.11 -13.35 2.36
C THR A 207 8.06 -13.34 3.57
N SER A 208 7.51 -13.29 4.78
CA SER A 208 8.27 -13.34 6.03
C SER A 208 8.56 -14.77 6.51
N LYS A 209 7.87 -15.78 5.97
CA LYS A 209 8.18 -17.20 6.26
C LYS A 209 9.37 -17.68 5.44
N ASN A 210 10.34 -18.32 6.10
CA ASN A 210 11.51 -18.94 5.46
C ASN A 210 12.41 -17.94 4.69
N MET A 211 12.57 -16.75 5.27
CA MET A 211 13.30 -15.60 4.75
C MET A 211 14.74 -15.91 4.26
N ILE A 212 15.46 -16.78 4.99
CA ILE A 212 16.84 -17.16 4.65
C ILE A 212 16.86 -18.15 3.48
N SER A 213 15.94 -19.12 3.42
CA SER A 213 15.95 -20.14 2.37
C SER A 213 15.27 -19.69 1.07
N LYS A 214 14.37 -18.69 1.13
CA LYS A 214 13.62 -18.20 -0.03
C LYS A 214 14.05 -16.82 -0.55
N THR A 215 14.98 -16.13 0.13
CA THR A 215 15.54 -14.84 -0.35
C THR A 215 14.48 -13.79 -0.71
N ARG A 216 13.46 -13.62 0.14
CA ARG A 216 12.28 -12.75 -0.09
C ARG A 216 12.27 -11.47 0.76
N LEU A 217 13.45 -11.01 1.18
CA LEU A 217 13.62 -9.88 2.11
C LEU A 217 13.01 -8.55 1.65
N ASN A 218 12.71 -8.41 0.35
CA ASN A 218 12.29 -7.13 -0.22
C ASN A 218 10.78 -6.96 -0.35
N TYR A 219 9.98 -7.98 -0.05
CA TYR A 219 8.55 -7.99 -0.33
C TYR A 219 7.75 -8.02 0.96
N HIS A 220 6.90 -7.03 1.16
CA HIS A 220 6.17 -6.88 2.41
C HIS A 220 4.69 -6.68 2.14
N LEU A 221 3.91 -7.19 3.06
CA LEU A 221 2.52 -6.80 3.17
C LEU A 221 2.46 -5.34 3.55
N HIS A 222 1.88 -4.48 2.73
CA HIS A 222 1.64 -3.08 3.09
C HIS A 222 0.16 -2.74 3.14
N ARG A 223 -0.72 -3.75 3.03
CA ARG A 223 -2.17 -3.58 3.17
C ARG A 223 -2.57 -3.38 4.63
N LYS A 224 -3.69 -2.69 4.81
CA LYS A 224 -4.40 -2.52 6.09
C LYS A 224 -5.85 -2.78 5.78
N ILE A 225 -6.34 -3.95 6.15
CA ILE A 225 -7.69 -4.42 5.84
C ILE A 225 -8.30 -4.95 7.12
N VAL A 226 -9.50 -4.51 7.45
CA VAL A 226 -10.36 -5.21 8.41
C VAL A 226 -11.71 -5.47 7.78
N VAL A 227 -12.14 -6.72 7.73
CA VAL A 227 -13.48 -7.10 7.28
C VAL A 227 -14.25 -7.71 8.45
N ILE A 228 -15.45 -7.23 8.68
CA ILE A 228 -16.32 -7.63 9.79
C ILE A 228 -17.64 -8.13 9.21
N ASP A 229 -18.00 -9.36 9.56
CA ASP A 229 -19.23 -10.07 9.14
C ASP A 229 -19.47 -10.06 7.62
N GLY A 230 -18.40 -10.01 6.82
CA GLY A 230 -18.48 -9.93 5.35
C GLY A 230 -19.18 -8.67 4.81
N LYS A 231 -19.45 -7.67 5.67
CA LYS A 231 -20.35 -6.54 5.41
C LYS A 231 -19.69 -5.18 5.59
N ILE A 232 -18.84 -5.04 6.60
CA ILE A 232 -18.12 -3.80 6.92
C ILE A 232 -16.65 -3.99 6.59
N GLY A 233 -16.08 -3.06 5.83
CA GLY A 233 -14.67 -3.05 5.45
C GLY A 233 -13.95 -1.81 5.96
N TRP A 234 -12.70 -1.94 6.34
CA TRP A 234 -11.82 -0.84 6.72
C TRP A 234 -10.52 -0.91 5.93
N THR A 235 -10.08 0.22 5.39
CA THR A 235 -8.75 0.33 4.77
C THR A 235 -8.22 1.76 4.75
N GLY A 236 -6.90 1.94 4.62
CA GLY A 236 -6.23 3.24 4.60
C GLY A 236 -4.84 3.21 5.22
N GLY A 237 -4.30 4.35 5.65
CA GLY A 237 -2.88 4.46 6.00
C GLY A 237 -2.50 4.07 7.44
N PHE A 238 -3.40 4.20 8.42
CA PHE A 238 -3.10 3.89 9.83
C PHE A 238 -2.75 2.42 10.07
N ASN A 239 -1.61 2.17 10.72
CA ASN A 239 -1.30 0.86 11.32
C ASN A 239 -1.76 0.79 12.79
N VAL A 240 -1.56 -0.36 13.44
CA VAL A 240 -1.89 -0.58 14.85
C VAL A 240 -0.67 -0.31 15.71
N GLY A 241 -0.62 0.85 16.36
CA GLY A 241 0.37 1.21 17.39
C GLY A 241 0.13 2.58 18.02
N ASP A 242 0.65 2.82 19.22
CA ASP A 242 0.35 4.00 20.05
C ASP A 242 0.79 5.30 19.37
N GLN A 243 1.82 5.26 18.53
CA GLN A 243 2.25 6.41 17.74
C GLN A 243 1.17 6.96 16.80
N TYR A 244 0.24 6.10 16.36
CA TYR A 244 -0.86 6.46 15.48
C TYR A 244 -2.01 7.18 16.21
N LEU A 245 -2.02 7.14 17.55
CA LEU A 245 -3.00 7.84 18.39
C LEU A 245 -2.60 9.27 18.73
N GLY A 246 -1.45 9.74 18.24
CA GLY A 246 -0.90 11.07 18.55
C GLY A 246 -0.06 11.12 19.83
N ASP A 247 0.19 9.99 20.49
CA ASP A 247 0.92 9.89 21.76
C ASP A 247 2.45 9.79 21.59
N SER A 248 2.97 10.00 20.37
CA SER A 248 4.41 9.90 20.11
C SER A 248 5.15 11.19 20.44
N LYS A 249 6.10 11.12 21.39
CA LYS A 249 7.05 12.24 21.65
C LYS A 249 7.88 12.62 20.42
N LYS A 250 8.14 11.67 19.51
CA LYS A 250 8.95 11.88 18.31
C LYS A 250 8.14 12.54 17.19
N PHE A 251 6.93 12.06 16.96
CA PHE A 251 6.14 12.41 15.78
C PHE A 251 5.02 13.42 16.07
N GLY A 252 4.64 13.59 17.34
CA GLY A 252 3.47 14.37 17.73
C GLY A 252 2.20 13.78 17.14
N TYR A 253 1.33 14.66 16.63
CA TYR A 253 0.12 14.26 15.96
C TYR A 253 0.41 13.44 14.69
N TRP A 254 -0.25 12.30 14.55
CA TRP A 254 -0.09 11.40 13.41
C TRP A 254 -1.27 11.60 12.45
N ARG A 255 -1.04 12.35 11.38
CA ARG A 255 -2.08 12.72 10.41
C ARG A 255 -2.13 11.70 9.28
N ASP A 256 -3.17 10.88 9.25
CA ASP A 256 -3.34 9.83 8.23
C ASP A 256 -4.82 9.67 7.85
N THR A 257 -5.12 9.04 6.72
CA THR A 257 -6.50 8.90 6.22
C THR A 257 -6.89 7.44 6.16
N HIS A 258 -8.02 7.10 6.78
CA HIS A 258 -8.67 5.78 6.72
C HIS A 258 -10.10 5.91 6.25
N ILE A 259 -10.63 4.87 5.64
CA ILE A 259 -12.02 4.77 5.25
C ILE A 259 -12.68 3.53 5.86
N ARG A 260 -13.93 3.73 6.29
CA ARG A 260 -14.88 2.67 6.62
C ARG A 260 -15.87 2.55 5.48
N LEU A 261 -16.05 1.34 4.97
CA LEU A 261 -16.89 0.98 3.83
C LEU A 261 -18.00 0.05 4.29
N VAL A 262 -19.19 0.25 3.71
CA VAL A 262 -20.32 -0.69 3.77
C VAL A 262 -20.87 -0.82 2.36
N GLY A 263 -21.12 -2.04 1.91
CA GLY A 263 -21.59 -2.33 0.55
C GLY A 263 -20.70 -3.33 -0.17
N THR A 264 -21.05 -3.63 -1.42
CA THR A 264 -20.41 -4.72 -2.19
C THR A 264 -18.93 -4.46 -2.50
N SER A 265 -18.43 -3.24 -2.30
CA SER A 265 -16.99 -2.95 -2.30
C SER A 265 -16.17 -3.73 -1.27
N VAL A 266 -16.79 -4.12 -0.15
CA VAL A 266 -16.14 -4.91 0.91
C VAL A 266 -15.77 -6.31 0.43
N PHE A 267 -16.45 -6.82 -0.61
CA PHE A 267 -16.18 -8.15 -1.16
C PHE A 267 -14.78 -8.23 -1.75
N SER A 268 -14.29 -7.15 -2.38
CA SER A 268 -12.92 -7.09 -2.89
C SER A 268 -11.90 -7.08 -1.74
N LEU A 269 -12.17 -6.37 -0.64
CA LEU A 269 -11.30 -6.43 0.56
C LEU A 269 -11.26 -7.83 1.17
N GLN A 270 -12.41 -8.51 1.21
CA GLN A 270 -12.53 -9.88 1.70
C GLN A 270 -11.81 -10.88 0.79
N GLU A 271 -11.94 -10.74 -0.53
CA GLU A 271 -11.22 -11.54 -1.54
C GLU A 271 -9.70 -11.42 -1.33
N ILE A 272 -9.20 -10.18 -1.25
CA ILE A 272 -7.78 -9.88 -1.02
C ILE A 272 -7.31 -10.55 0.28
N PHE A 273 -8.07 -10.42 1.37
CA PHE A 273 -7.74 -11.05 2.64
C PHE A 273 -7.66 -12.58 2.54
N ILE A 274 -8.64 -13.24 1.91
CA ILE A 274 -8.66 -14.70 1.73
C ILE A 274 -7.44 -15.14 0.91
N MET A 275 -7.10 -14.41 -0.15
CA MET A 275 -5.92 -14.69 -0.97
C MET A 275 -4.62 -14.58 -0.15
N ASP A 276 -4.47 -13.50 0.62
CA ASP A 276 -3.30 -13.27 1.48
C ASP A 276 -3.20 -14.31 2.61
N TRP A 277 -4.34 -14.71 3.19
CA TRP A 277 -4.41 -15.79 4.18
C TRP A 277 -3.97 -17.13 3.58
N ASN A 278 -4.57 -17.50 2.45
CA ASN A 278 -4.33 -18.78 1.77
C ASN A 278 -2.90 -18.91 1.25
N ALA A 279 -2.29 -17.80 0.84
CA ALA A 279 -0.88 -17.74 0.50
C ALA A 279 0.02 -17.84 1.75
N SER A 280 -0.44 -17.34 2.90
CA SER A 280 0.36 -17.27 4.12
C SER A 280 0.34 -18.56 4.94
N VAL A 281 -0.69 -19.40 4.88
CA VAL A 281 -0.77 -20.66 5.64
C VAL A 281 0.14 -21.77 5.11
N GLN A 282 0.47 -22.75 5.94
CA GLN A 282 1.40 -23.84 5.58
C GLN A 282 0.71 -25.12 5.14
N HIS A 283 -0.48 -25.38 5.69
CA HIS A 283 -1.23 -26.60 5.42
C HIS A 283 -2.52 -26.25 4.67
N GLU A 284 -2.87 -27.07 3.69
CA GLU A 284 -4.12 -26.92 2.91
C GLU A 284 -5.36 -26.89 3.81
N SER A 285 -5.35 -27.63 4.93
CA SER A 285 -6.43 -27.63 5.92
C SER A 285 -6.64 -26.31 6.68
N GLN A 286 -5.71 -25.36 6.55
CA GLN A 286 -5.80 -24.02 7.15
C GLN A 286 -6.29 -22.98 6.15
N LYS A 287 -6.43 -23.33 4.87
CA LYS A 287 -6.94 -22.40 3.86
C LYS A 287 -8.41 -22.10 4.13
N MET A 288 -8.77 -20.85 3.88
CA MET A 288 -10.12 -20.36 3.88
C MET A 288 -10.77 -20.63 2.52
N ASP A 289 -12.03 -21.02 2.56
CA ASP A 289 -12.90 -21.08 1.39
C ASP A 289 -13.64 -19.75 1.21
N TYR A 290 -14.27 -19.55 0.06
CA TYR A 290 -15.11 -18.41 -0.26
C TYR A 290 -16.54 -18.67 0.21
N LEU A 291 -16.75 -18.74 1.53
CA LEU A 291 -18.04 -19.01 2.14
C LEU A 291 -19.02 -17.86 1.89
N GLU A 292 -20.30 -18.17 1.68
CA GLU A 292 -21.36 -17.18 1.43
C GLU A 292 -21.48 -16.16 2.58
N ASN A 293 -21.27 -16.61 3.82
CA ASN A 293 -21.31 -15.73 4.99
C ASN A 293 -20.12 -14.76 5.09
N TYR A 294 -19.11 -14.88 4.21
CA TYR A 294 -18.04 -13.88 4.05
C TYR A 294 -18.41 -12.76 3.08
N PHE A 295 -19.51 -12.90 2.32
CA PHE A 295 -19.94 -11.95 1.29
C PHE A 295 -21.39 -11.54 1.53
N GLN A 296 -21.60 -10.63 2.47
CA GLN A 296 -22.93 -10.20 2.92
C GLN A 296 -23.33 -8.87 2.30
N ILE A 297 -24.44 -8.87 1.55
CA ILE A 297 -25.02 -7.64 1.01
C ILE A 297 -25.69 -6.88 2.17
N ALA A 298 -25.26 -5.65 2.42
CA ALA A 298 -25.84 -4.82 3.48
C ALA A 298 -27.29 -4.42 3.17
N GLU A 299 -28.03 -4.02 4.21
CA GLU A 299 -29.42 -3.57 4.05
C GLU A 299 -29.48 -2.22 3.33
N ASP A 300 -30.57 -1.97 2.60
CA ASP A 300 -30.72 -0.78 1.76
C ASP A 300 -30.62 0.55 2.55
N ASN A 301 -30.98 0.55 3.84
CA ASN A 301 -30.88 1.70 4.74
C ASN A 301 -29.44 2.05 5.16
N GLU A 302 -28.49 1.12 4.99
CA GLU A 302 -27.07 1.31 5.28
C GLU A 302 -26.28 1.74 4.04
N LEU A 303 -26.89 1.65 2.86
CA LEU A 303 -26.25 1.87 1.57
C LEU A 303 -26.58 3.26 1.00
N GLY A 304 -25.58 3.88 0.37
CA GLY A 304 -25.74 5.06 -0.46
C GLY A 304 -25.47 4.76 -1.94
N ASN A 305 -25.75 5.74 -2.80
CA ASN A 305 -25.31 5.72 -4.20
C ASN A 305 -23.89 6.29 -4.26
N LEU A 306 -22.90 5.42 -4.09
CA LEU A 306 -21.47 5.73 -4.10
C LEU A 306 -20.74 4.69 -4.96
N ALA A 307 -20.17 5.14 -6.08
CA ALA A 307 -19.39 4.28 -6.93
C ALA A 307 -17.91 4.31 -6.56
N LEU A 308 -17.33 3.13 -6.40
CA LEU A 308 -15.91 2.97 -6.12
C LEU A 308 -15.39 1.61 -6.58
N GLN A 309 -14.06 1.52 -6.69
CA GLN A 309 -13.32 0.29 -6.97
C GLN A 309 -12.21 0.13 -5.93
N VAL A 310 -12.16 -1.03 -5.29
CA VAL A 310 -11.02 -1.45 -4.48
C VAL A 310 -10.08 -2.20 -5.42
N VAL A 311 -8.85 -1.72 -5.54
CA VAL A 311 -7.85 -2.29 -6.44
C VAL A 311 -6.64 -2.66 -5.61
N SER A 312 -6.13 -3.87 -5.83
CA SER A 312 -4.91 -4.35 -5.18
C SER A 312 -3.79 -4.45 -6.19
N ASP A 313 -2.57 -4.33 -5.70
CA ASP A 313 -1.37 -4.58 -6.51
C ASP A 313 -0.33 -5.27 -5.64
N GLY A 314 0.65 -5.88 -6.30
CA GLY A 314 1.68 -6.62 -5.63
C GLY A 314 2.80 -7.04 -6.57
N PRO A 315 3.94 -7.47 -6.01
CA PRO A 315 5.11 -7.93 -6.77
C PRO A 315 4.86 -9.21 -7.59
N ASP A 316 3.67 -9.80 -7.48
CA ASP A 316 3.20 -10.93 -8.26
C ASP A 316 2.54 -10.52 -9.59
N SER A 317 2.27 -9.22 -9.79
CA SER A 317 1.81 -8.64 -11.05
C SER A 317 2.99 -8.04 -11.84
N GLU A 318 3.04 -8.26 -13.15
CA GLU A 318 4.03 -7.63 -14.04
C GLU A 318 3.58 -6.23 -14.54
N GLU A 319 2.33 -5.84 -14.28
CA GLU A 319 1.66 -4.71 -14.95
C GLU A 319 1.59 -3.41 -14.12
N GLU A 320 2.08 -3.42 -12.86
CA GLU A 320 2.12 -2.26 -11.95
C GLU A 320 0.79 -1.46 -11.97
N ILE A 321 -0.31 -2.16 -11.68
CA ILE A 321 -1.70 -1.76 -11.90
C ILE A 321 -2.04 -0.45 -11.17
N LEU A 322 -1.64 -0.33 -9.91
CA LEU A 322 -1.94 0.87 -9.11
C LEU A 322 -1.17 2.08 -9.62
N LYS A 323 0.13 1.92 -9.96
CA LYS A 323 0.94 2.99 -10.54
C LYS A 323 0.33 3.49 -11.84
N SER A 324 -0.03 2.58 -12.73
CA SER A 324 -0.67 2.90 -14.00
C SER A 324 -2.04 3.56 -13.80
N GLY A 325 -2.81 3.14 -12.80
CA GLY A 325 -4.04 3.81 -12.37
C GLY A 325 -3.82 5.26 -11.93
N PHE A 326 -2.78 5.53 -11.14
CA PHE A 326 -2.40 6.89 -10.72
C PHE A 326 -1.96 7.75 -11.90
N ILE A 327 -1.12 7.22 -12.80
CA ILE A 327 -0.72 7.93 -14.02
C ILE A 327 -1.94 8.29 -14.85
N LYS A 328 -2.88 7.35 -14.99
CA LYS A 328 -4.12 7.56 -15.73
C LYS A 328 -4.98 8.67 -15.11
N MET A 329 -5.09 8.72 -13.79
CA MET A 329 -5.76 9.81 -13.05
C MET A 329 -5.09 11.16 -13.26
N ILE A 330 -3.75 11.22 -13.18
CA ILE A 330 -3.00 12.47 -13.34
C ILE A 330 -3.14 13.01 -14.77
N LEU A 331 -3.06 12.13 -15.76
CA LEU A 331 -3.14 12.52 -17.18
C LEU A 331 -4.58 12.84 -17.63
N SER A 332 -5.58 12.45 -16.85
CA SER A 332 -6.98 12.82 -17.11
C SER A 332 -7.41 14.13 -16.45
N ALA A 333 -6.56 14.75 -15.63
CA ALA A 333 -6.92 15.96 -14.91
C ALA A 333 -7.08 17.17 -15.83
N GLU A 334 -8.15 17.93 -15.65
CA GLU A 334 -8.45 19.17 -16.38
C GLU A 334 -8.21 20.45 -15.56
N LYS A 335 -8.21 20.36 -14.22
CA LYS A 335 -8.11 21.54 -13.32
C LYS A 335 -7.02 21.40 -12.27
N SER A 336 -6.96 20.27 -11.57
CA SER A 336 -6.09 20.09 -10.39
C SER A 336 -5.72 18.64 -10.10
N VAL A 337 -4.50 18.44 -9.60
CA VAL A 337 -4.00 17.14 -9.08
C VAL A 337 -3.40 17.38 -7.71
N TRP A 338 -4.07 16.92 -6.65
CA TRP A 338 -3.63 17.10 -5.27
C TRP A 338 -3.29 15.76 -4.62
N ILE A 339 -2.09 15.66 -4.05
CA ILE A 339 -1.54 14.39 -3.55
C ILE A 339 -1.04 14.59 -2.12
N GLN A 340 -1.38 13.69 -1.20
CA GLN A 340 -0.69 13.55 0.10
C GLN A 340 0.06 12.22 0.11
N THR A 341 1.33 12.25 0.51
CA THR A 341 2.15 11.04 0.60
C THR A 341 3.28 11.23 1.61
N PRO A 342 3.58 10.24 2.49
CA PRO A 342 4.75 10.37 3.37
C PRO A 342 6.07 10.27 2.61
N TYR A 343 6.08 9.50 1.51
CA TYR A 343 7.28 9.17 0.75
C TYR A 343 7.08 9.57 -0.71
N LEU A 344 7.83 10.59 -1.13
CA LEU A 344 7.80 11.12 -2.50
C LEU A 344 9.09 10.71 -3.21
N ILE A 345 9.10 9.50 -3.76
CA ILE A 345 10.23 8.93 -4.50
C ILE A 345 9.69 8.35 -5.82
N PRO A 346 9.01 9.16 -6.67
CA PRO A 346 8.39 8.66 -7.89
C PRO A 346 9.45 8.16 -8.88
N ASP A 347 9.08 7.16 -9.68
CA ASP A 347 9.87 6.74 -10.84
C ASP A 347 9.74 7.74 -12.00
N ASP A 348 10.49 7.51 -13.08
CA ASP A 348 10.51 8.41 -14.23
C ASP A 348 9.13 8.52 -14.91
N SER A 349 8.32 7.46 -14.90
CA SER A 349 6.98 7.47 -15.51
C SER A 349 6.02 8.36 -14.75
N MET A 350 6.02 8.27 -13.42
CA MET A 350 5.22 9.10 -12.53
C MET A 350 5.69 10.56 -12.56
N ILE A 351 7.01 10.80 -12.57
CA ILE A 351 7.58 12.15 -12.74
C ILE A 351 7.07 12.76 -14.04
N ASN A 352 7.16 12.03 -15.16
CA ASN A 352 6.72 12.53 -16.44
C ASN A 352 5.21 12.85 -16.45
N ALA A 353 4.37 12.00 -15.85
CA ALA A 353 2.94 12.28 -15.72
C ALA A 353 2.65 13.59 -14.97
N LEU A 354 3.30 13.79 -13.81
CA LEU A 354 3.17 15.02 -13.02
C LEU A 354 3.67 16.26 -13.79
N LEU A 355 4.77 16.11 -14.52
CA LEU A 355 5.33 17.19 -15.34
C LEU A 355 4.44 17.51 -16.55
N ILE A 356 3.81 16.51 -17.17
CA ILE A 356 2.84 16.74 -18.24
C ILE A 356 1.65 17.53 -17.69
N ALA A 357 1.06 17.10 -16.56
CA ALA A 357 -0.06 17.80 -15.94
C ALA A 357 0.26 19.26 -15.65
N VAL A 358 1.38 19.55 -14.96
CA VAL A 358 1.73 20.95 -14.63
C VAL A 358 2.03 21.80 -15.86
N ARG A 359 2.56 21.19 -16.94
CA ARG A 359 2.82 21.89 -18.22
C ARG A 359 1.57 22.11 -19.04
N SER A 360 0.53 21.29 -18.84
CA SER A 360 -0.81 21.51 -19.38
C SER A 360 -1.59 22.61 -18.64
N GLY A 361 -0.99 23.27 -17.65
CA GLY A 361 -1.63 24.34 -16.88
C GLY A 361 -2.44 23.86 -15.68
N ILE A 362 -2.35 22.57 -15.33
CA ILE A 362 -3.05 21.96 -14.20
C ILE A 362 -2.41 22.39 -12.87
N ASP A 363 -3.23 22.70 -11.86
CA ASP A 363 -2.74 23.01 -10.51
C ASP A 363 -2.33 21.72 -9.78
N VAL A 364 -1.02 21.43 -9.81
CA VAL A 364 -0.45 20.25 -9.14
C VAL A 364 0.08 20.63 -7.76
N ARG A 365 -0.45 19.99 -6.71
CA ARG A 365 -0.04 20.16 -5.31
C ARG A 365 0.35 18.83 -4.69
N ILE A 366 1.47 18.79 -3.98
CA ILE A 366 1.93 17.61 -3.25
C ILE A 366 2.22 17.99 -1.82
N MET A 367 1.69 17.23 -0.86
CA MET A 367 1.94 17.40 0.56
C MET A 367 2.79 16.24 1.10
N ILE A 368 3.84 16.58 1.84
CA ILE A 368 4.83 15.66 2.41
C ILE A 368 5.09 15.96 3.90
N PRO A 369 5.70 15.05 4.67
CA PRO A 369 6.03 15.28 6.07
C PRO A 369 7.10 16.36 6.27
N CYS A 370 7.11 17.01 7.44
CA CYS A 370 8.21 17.91 7.85
C CYS A 370 9.41 17.19 8.50
N MET A 371 9.30 15.90 8.81
CA MET A 371 10.31 15.19 9.61
C MET A 371 10.54 13.74 9.15
N PRO A 372 11.71 13.15 9.44
CA PRO A 372 12.03 11.78 9.08
C PRO A 372 11.50 10.75 10.08
N ASP A 373 10.89 9.69 9.57
CA ASP A 373 10.73 8.41 10.24
C ASP A 373 11.89 7.46 9.94
N HIS A 374 12.41 7.50 8.69
CA HIS A 374 13.57 6.75 8.21
C HIS A 374 14.69 7.66 7.68
N PRO A 375 15.98 7.30 7.90
CA PRO A 375 17.12 8.19 7.66
C PRO A 375 17.37 8.54 6.19
N PHE A 376 17.11 7.61 5.26
CA PHE A 376 17.35 7.82 3.82
C PHE A 376 16.10 8.22 3.06
N ILE A 377 14.93 7.66 3.39
CA ILE A 377 13.65 7.90 2.71
C ILE A 377 13.28 9.38 2.74
N TYR A 378 13.37 10.02 3.91
CA TYR A 378 13.05 11.44 4.04
C TYR A 378 13.99 12.33 3.21
N ARG A 379 15.27 11.98 3.11
CA ARG A 379 16.23 12.76 2.31
C ARG A 379 16.02 12.58 0.80
N ALA A 380 15.62 11.39 0.36
CA ALA A 380 15.17 11.17 -1.01
C ALA A 380 13.87 11.95 -1.29
N THR A 381 12.90 11.91 -0.39
CA THR A 381 11.66 12.71 -0.45
C THR A 381 11.96 14.21 -0.62
N GLN A 382 12.87 14.76 0.19
CA GLN A 382 13.31 16.16 0.04
C GLN A 382 14.00 16.44 -1.30
N TYR A 383 14.76 15.49 -1.85
CA TYR A 383 15.34 15.64 -3.18
C TYR A 383 14.25 15.80 -4.25
N TYR A 384 13.28 14.88 -4.29
CA TYR A 384 12.23 14.92 -5.31
C TYR A 384 11.27 16.09 -5.10
N ALA A 385 11.00 16.49 -3.85
CA ALA A 385 10.29 17.72 -3.53
C ALA A 385 10.96 18.95 -4.15
N ASN A 386 12.27 19.11 -3.92
CA ASN A 386 13.06 20.20 -4.52
C ASN A 386 13.05 20.11 -6.06
N TYR A 387 13.12 18.90 -6.62
CA TYR A 387 13.13 18.67 -8.07
C TYR A 387 11.81 19.06 -8.74
N LEU A 388 10.69 18.66 -8.15
CA LEU A 388 9.33 18.91 -8.66
C LEU A 388 8.92 20.38 -8.46
N HIS A 389 9.27 20.97 -7.31
CA HIS A 389 9.06 22.40 -7.03
C HIS A 389 9.67 23.29 -8.11
N LYS A 390 10.94 23.06 -8.46
CA LYS A 390 11.63 23.81 -9.52
C LYS A 390 10.98 23.69 -10.91
N ARG A 391 10.02 22.78 -11.08
CA ARG A 391 9.33 22.52 -12.34
C ARG A 391 7.86 23.00 -12.32
N GLY A 392 7.44 23.69 -11.26
CA GLY A 392 6.13 24.35 -11.17
C GLY A 392 5.12 23.65 -10.26
N ILE A 393 5.47 22.50 -9.67
CA ILE A 393 4.59 21.77 -8.75
C ILE A 393 4.67 22.41 -7.37
N LYS A 394 3.53 22.72 -6.74
CA LYS A 394 3.51 23.29 -5.38
C LYS A 394 3.73 22.17 -4.36
N VAL A 395 4.76 22.28 -3.53
CA VAL A 395 5.05 21.29 -2.49
C VAL A 395 4.83 21.88 -1.11
N TYR A 396 3.97 21.25 -0.32
CA TYR A 396 3.64 21.64 1.05
C TYR A 396 4.27 20.67 2.04
N MET A 397 4.99 21.19 3.04
CA MET A 397 5.55 20.40 4.13
C MET A 397 4.66 20.55 5.37
N TYR A 398 3.95 19.48 5.75
CA TYR A 398 3.02 19.48 6.86
C TYR A 398 3.74 19.63 8.21
N GLN A 399 3.36 20.64 9.01
CA GLN A 399 4.08 21.02 10.23
C GLN A 399 3.40 20.58 11.54
N ASN A 400 2.13 20.22 11.51
CA ASN A 400 1.39 19.80 12.71
C ASN A 400 1.59 18.31 13.01
N GLY A 401 2.84 17.83 12.98
CA GLY A 401 3.21 16.43 13.23
C GLY A 401 3.60 15.65 11.98
N PHE A 402 3.38 14.33 11.99
CA PHE A 402 3.80 13.44 10.91
C PHE A 402 2.64 13.12 9.97
N LEU A 403 2.78 13.53 8.70
CA LEU A 403 1.82 13.21 7.64
C LEU A 403 2.09 11.82 7.08
N HIS A 404 1.13 10.92 7.18
CA HIS A 404 1.22 9.58 6.64
C HIS A 404 0.05 9.22 5.71
N ALA A 405 -0.80 10.18 5.35
CA ALA A 405 -1.86 9.98 4.36
C ALA A 405 -1.32 9.54 3.00
N LYS A 406 -2.06 8.67 2.31
CA LYS A 406 -1.86 8.32 0.89
C LYS A 406 -3.14 8.60 0.13
N THR A 407 -3.26 9.82 -0.35
CA THR A 407 -4.47 10.30 -1.01
C THR A 407 -4.11 11.00 -2.32
N MET A 408 -5.00 10.89 -3.30
CA MET A 408 -4.94 11.63 -4.55
C MET A 408 -6.33 12.15 -4.88
N ILE A 409 -6.44 13.41 -5.28
CA ILE A 409 -7.69 14.06 -5.65
C ILE A 409 -7.48 14.71 -7.01
N ILE A 410 -8.40 14.43 -7.94
CA ILE A 410 -8.40 14.99 -9.30
C ILE A 410 -9.68 15.81 -9.47
N ASP A 411 -9.50 17.07 -9.84
CA ASP A 411 -10.58 18.01 -10.22
C ASP A 411 -11.73 18.17 -9.21
N ASN A 412 -11.53 17.77 -7.95
CA ASN A 412 -12.57 17.63 -6.92
C ASN A 412 -13.71 16.66 -7.32
N GLU A 413 -13.42 15.72 -8.20
CA GLU A 413 -14.41 14.84 -8.83
C GLU A 413 -14.08 13.35 -8.63
N ILE A 414 -12.81 12.98 -8.71
CA ILE A 414 -12.32 11.62 -8.49
C ILE A 414 -11.27 11.66 -7.39
N CYS A 415 -11.31 10.70 -6.48
CA CYS A 415 -10.30 10.59 -5.44
C CYS A 415 -9.87 9.15 -5.18
N MET A 416 -8.71 9.02 -4.55
CA MET A 416 -8.14 7.76 -4.13
C MET A 416 -7.70 7.86 -2.67
N VAL A 417 -8.03 6.83 -1.89
CA VAL A 417 -7.53 6.63 -0.53
C VAL A 417 -7.02 5.20 -0.41
N GLY A 418 -5.83 5.01 0.14
CA GLY A 418 -5.27 3.67 0.23
C GLY A 418 -4.00 3.56 1.05
N THR A 419 -3.21 2.56 0.69
CA THR A 419 -1.96 2.19 1.38
C THR A 419 -0.71 2.57 0.58
N THR A 420 -0.86 2.77 -0.73
CA THR A 420 0.23 2.96 -1.70
C THR A 420 0.89 4.33 -1.59
N ASN A 421 2.17 4.37 -1.23
CA ASN A 421 2.95 5.62 -1.25
C ASN A 421 3.32 6.01 -2.69
N GLN A 422 3.82 7.24 -2.88
CA GLN A 422 4.33 7.68 -4.18
C GLN A 422 5.83 7.38 -4.31
N ASP A 423 6.19 6.11 -4.14
CA ASP A 423 7.56 5.61 -4.20
C ASP A 423 7.70 4.33 -5.04
N ILE A 424 8.92 4.06 -5.49
CA ILE A 424 9.23 2.90 -6.35
C ILE A 424 8.89 1.58 -5.64
N ARG A 425 9.11 1.51 -4.32
CA ARG A 425 8.80 0.32 -3.53
C ARG A 425 7.31 -0.01 -3.51
N SER A 426 6.42 0.97 -3.31
CA SER A 426 4.98 0.74 -3.30
C SER A 426 4.46 0.35 -4.69
N TYR A 427 5.12 0.80 -5.76
CA TYR A 427 4.74 0.45 -7.12
C TYR A 427 5.14 -0.97 -7.54
N ALA A 428 6.22 -1.54 -6.97
CA ALA A 428 6.83 -2.76 -7.51
C ALA A 428 7.11 -3.86 -6.48
N LEU A 429 7.19 -3.54 -5.18
CA LEU A 429 7.73 -4.45 -4.17
C LEU A 429 6.77 -4.71 -3.00
N ASN A 430 5.86 -3.80 -2.69
CA ASN A 430 4.88 -4.01 -1.63
C ASN A 430 3.57 -4.59 -2.18
N PHE A 431 2.89 -5.38 -1.35
CA PHE A 431 1.48 -5.67 -1.56
C PHE A 431 0.66 -4.50 -1.04
N GLU A 432 -0.08 -3.85 -1.93
CA GLU A 432 -0.81 -2.61 -1.66
C GLU A 432 -2.29 -2.78 -2.00
N VAL A 433 -3.11 -1.90 -1.45
CA VAL A 433 -4.54 -1.76 -1.75
C VAL A 433 -4.94 -0.29 -1.73
N SER A 434 -5.69 0.13 -2.74
CA SER A 434 -6.21 1.49 -2.85
C SER A 434 -7.65 1.49 -3.34
N THR A 435 -8.45 2.41 -2.79
CA THR A 435 -9.86 2.59 -3.15
C THR A 435 -10.01 3.83 -4.02
N PHE A 436 -10.43 3.64 -5.27
CA PHE A 436 -10.73 4.69 -6.24
C PHE A 436 -12.22 5.02 -6.15
N ILE A 437 -12.53 6.28 -5.88
CA ILE A 437 -13.87 6.75 -5.53
C ILE A 437 -14.33 7.75 -6.58
N TYR A 438 -15.49 7.46 -7.18
CA TYR A 438 -16.10 8.23 -8.27
C TYR A 438 -17.30 9.02 -7.75
N ASP A 439 -17.04 9.95 -6.83
CA ASP A 439 -18.08 10.75 -6.19
C ASP A 439 -17.55 12.13 -5.81
N THR A 440 -18.18 13.16 -6.38
CA THR A 440 -17.78 14.56 -6.20
C THR A 440 -17.95 15.04 -4.76
N ARG A 441 -18.90 14.50 -3.99
CA ARG A 441 -19.12 14.87 -2.59
C ARG A 441 -17.99 14.35 -1.71
N ILE A 442 -17.55 13.12 -1.96
CA ILE A 442 -16.41 12.53 -1.25
C ILE A 442 -15.10 13.21 -1.67
N ALA A 443 -14.91 13.44 -2.96
CA ALA A 443 -13.74 14.17 -3.46
C ALA A 443 -13.66 15.58 -2.85
N TRP A 444 -14.76 16.32 -2.81
CA TRP A 444 -14.83 17.63 -2.17
C TRP A 444 -14.51 17.60 -0.66
N LYS A 445 -15.00 16.59 0.08
CA LYS A 445 -14.61 16.40 1.49
C LYS A 445 -13.11 16.21 1.65
N LEU A 446 -12.48 15.40 0.80
CA LEU A 446 -11.02 15.20 0.81
C LEU A 446 -10.27 16.47 0.40
N THR A 447 -10.82 17.29 -0.51
CA THR A 447 -10.30 18.62 -0.85
C THR A 447 -10.28 19.53 0.37
N GLN A 448 -11.37 19.60 1.13
CA GLN A 448 -11.43 20.41 2.36
C GLN A 448 -10.43 19.92 3.41
N ILE A 449 -10.28 18.60 3.56
CA ILE A 449 -9.28 18.00 4.44
C ILE A 449 -7.87 18.41 4.00
N PHE A 450 -7.57 18.35 2.70
CA PHE A 450 -6.29 18.78 2.14
C PHE A 450 -6.03 20.26 2.42
N GLU A 451 -7.04 21.13 2.24
CA GLU A 451 -6.92 22.57 2.51
C GLU A 451 -6.66 22.86 3.99
N SER A 452 -7.36 22.16 4.91
CA SER A 452 -7.10 22.25 6.35
C SER A 452 -5.68 21.80 6.73
N ASP A 453 -5.19 20.71 6.11
CA ASP A 453 -3.82 20.25 6.30
C ASP A 453 -2.81 21.26 5.68
N MET A 454 -3.20 21.96 4.61
CA MET A 454 -2.39 22.97 3.92
C MET A 454 -2.23 24.24 4.78
N ASP A 455 -3.25 24.64 5.54
CA ASP A 455 -3.16 25.75 6.51
C ASP A 455 -2.11 25.50 7.60
N ASN A 456 -1.83 24.22 7.87
CA ASN A 456 -0.81 23.76 8.81
C ASN A 456 0.50 23.36 8.13
N SER A 457 0.73 23.83 6.90
CA SER A 457 1.89 23.45 6.08
C SER A 457 2.77 24.65 5.71
N LEU A 458 4.06 24.38 5.55
CA LEU A 458 5.01 25.31 4.96
C LEU A 458 5.12 25.05 3.46
N LEU A 459 4.76 26.03 2.63
CA LEU A 459 5.00 25.97 1.19
C LEU A 459 6.52 26.02 0.91
N LEU A 460 7.02 25.04 0.16
CA LEU A 460 8.40 25.02 -0.29
C LEU A 460 8.65 26.17 -1.28
N THR A 461 9.74 26.91 -1.07
CA THR A 461 10.11 28.07 -1.90
C THR A 461 11.55 27.98 -2.39
N ASP A 462 11.87 28.74 -3.43
CA ASP A 462 13.25 28.84 -3.93
C ASP A 462 14.21 29.40 -2.87
N GLU A 463 13.73 30.25 -1.97
CA GLU A 463 14.50 30.74 -0.83
C GLU A 463 14.85 29.61 0.14
N ILE A 464 13.86 28.80 0.55
CA ILE A 464 14.07 27.64 1.42
C ILE A 464 15.11 26.71 0.78
N ILE A 465 14.98 26.40 -0.51
CA ILE A 465 15.92 25.52 -1.23
C ILE A 465 17.33 26.13 -1.31
N ARG A 466 17.44 27.43 -1.61
CA ARG A 466 18.74 28.13 -1.69
C ARG A 466 19.46 28.15 -0.36
N ASN A 467 18.74 28.26 0.75
CA ASN A 467 19.29 28.31 2.10
C ASN A 467 19.65 26.92 2.69
N GLN A 468 19.33 25.81 2.00
CA GLN A 468 19.76 24.48 2.42
C GLN A 468 21.29 24.33 2.39
N SER A 469 21.87 23.78 3.46
CA SER A 469 23.32 23.57 3.57
C SER A 469 23.86 22.60 2.52
N HIS A 470 25.14 22.77 2.15
CA HIS A 470 25.82 21.85 1.23
C HIS A 470 25.78 20.39 1.73
N TRP A 471 25.87 20.18 3.04
CA TRP A 471 25.77 18.85 3.64
C TRP A 471 24.38 18.23 3.49
N LEU A 472 23.31 19.01 3.66
CA LEU A 472 21.95 18.53 3.42
C LEU A 472 21.75 18.17 1.95
N ARG A 473 22.22 19.01 1.02
CA ARG A 473 22.19 18.73 -0.43
C ARG A 473 22.96 17.46 -0.78
N PHE A 474 24.12 17.23 -0.17
CA PHE A 474 24.87 15.99 -0.33
C PHE A 474 24.03 14.78 0.09
N LYS A 475 23.42 14.82 1.29
CA LYS A 475 22.54 13.73 1.77
C LYS A 475 21.37 13.47 0.83
N GLN A 476 20.69 14.52 0.36
CA GLN A 476 19.58 14.40 -0.60
C GLN A 476 20.01 13.70 -1.90
N ASN A 477 21.13 14.15 -2.49
CA ASN A 477 21.66 13.55 -3.72
C ASN A 477 22.13 12.10 -3.52
N PHE A 478 22.76 11.81 -2.39
CA PHE A 478 23.19 10.46 -2.04
C PHE A 478 22.00 9.53 -1.84
N SER A 479 21.00 9.95 -1.04
CA SER A 479 19.80 9.15 -0.78
C SER A 479 19.01 8.83 -2.03
N ARG A 480 18.97 9.72 -3.04
CA ARG A 480 18.36 9.44 -4.33
C ARG A 480 18.99 8.26 -5.07
N LEU A 481 20.28 7.97 -4.87
CA LEU A 481 20.91 6.79 -5.49
C LEU A 481 20.32 5.48 -4.96
N LEU A 482 19.67 5.52 -3.80
CA LEU A 482 18.99 4.39 -3.19
C LEU A 482 17.52 4.28 -3.63
N SER A 483 16.95 5.23 -4.40
CA SER A 483 15.54 5.22 -4.80
C SER A 483 15.02 3.87 -5.33
N PRO A 484 15.76 3.08 -6.14
CA PRO A 484 15.24 1.81 -6.66
C PRO A 484 14.92 0.75 -5.59
N ILE A 485 15.42 0.92 -4.36
CA ILE A 485 15.16 0.02 -3.23
C ILE A 485 14.37 0.68 -2.09
N LEU A 486 14.11 2.00 -2.19
CA LEU A 486 13.41 2.80 -1.19
C LEU A 486 11.91 2.82 -1.44
#